data_AF-K2A4P6-F1
#
_entry.id   AF-K2A4P6-F1
#
_cell.length_a   1.000
_cell.length_b   1.000
_cell.length_c   1.000
_cell.angle_alpha   90.00
_cell.angle_beta   90.00
_cell.angle_gamma   90.00
#
_symmetry.space_group_name_H-M   'P 1'
#
loop_
_entity.id
_entity.type
_entity.pdbx_description
1 polymer ?
#
loop_
_entity_poly.entity_id
_entity_poly.type
_entity_poly.pdbx_seq_one_letter_code
_entity_poly.pdbx_strand_id
1 'polypeptide(L)'
;LDAISETVMIFNLDDLVAAADGLDTADDSEFIMASITVGNGPYGLTLDAANNRLYVANTDDDTISVIDTLINQEITRVSLDDDDIASAFKRGCDQPFDLTVATYNNVPFVFAACFASHDVVVLNAQTLAVVEVFPNTEL
;
A
#
# COMPACT_ATOMS: atom_id res chain seq x y z
N LEU A 1 20.38 -11.59 -13.39
CA LEU A 1 18.97 -11.21 -13.56
C LEU A 1 18.52 -10.85 -12.17
N ASP A 2 18.90 -9.66 -11.72
CA ASP A 2 18.47 -9.20 -10.40
C ASP A 2 17.00 -8.84 -10.56
N ALA A 3 16.15 -9.52 -9.78
CA ALA A 3 14.79 -9.04 -9.56
C ALA A 3 14.92 -7.59 -9.10
N ILE A 4 14.34 -6.65 -9.84
CA ILE A 4 14.26 -5.26 -9.41
C ILE A 4 13.40 -5.24 -8.15
N SER A 5 14.02 -5.42 -6.99
CA SER A 5 13.32 -5.24 -5.73
C SER A 5 12.96 -3.77 -5.64
N GLU A 6 11.68 -3.45 -5.80
CA GLU A 6 11.20 -2.08 -5.65
C GLU A 6 11.00 -1.77 -4.17
N THR A 7 11.18 -0.49 -3.83
CA THR A 7 11.29 -0.07 -2.43
C THR A 7 10.44 1.16 -2.14
N VAL A 8 9.91 1.20 -0.93
CA VAL A 8 9.34 2.42 -0.34
C VAL A 8 10.31 2.96 0.69
N MET A 9 10.62 4.25 0.60
CA MET A 9 11.48 4.95 1.54
C MET A 9 10.65 5.66 2.60
N ILE A 10 11.04 5.50 3.86
CA ILE A 10 10.49 6.23 5.01
C ILE A 10 11.52 7.27 5.44
N PHE A 11 11.06 8.51 5.62
CA PHE A 11 11.90 9.64 5.98
C PHE A 11 11.57 10.16 7.37
N ASN A 12 12.58 10.67 8.08
CA ASN A 12 12.37 11.38 9.34
C ASN A 12 12.03 12.84 9.05
N LEU A 13 10.85 13.30 9.48
CA LEU A 13 10.43 14.68 9.26
C LEU A 13 11.11 15.66 10.24
N ASP A 14 11.54 15.21 11.41
CA ASP A 14 12.24 16.08 12.37
C ASP A 14 13.58 16.56 11.79
N ASP A 15 14.26 15.68 11.04
CA ASP A 15 15.51 16.00 10.36
C ASP A 15 15.29 16.80 9.07
N LEU A 16 14.14 16.62 8.40
CA LEU A 16 13.76 17.39 7.21
C LEU A 16 13.54 18.88 7.51
N VAL A 17 12.98 19.20 8.68
CA VAL A 17 12.80 20.60 9.12
C VAL A 17 14.14 21.29 9.37
N ALA A 18 15.15 20.56 9.87
CA ALA A 18 16.50 21.08 10.05
C ALA A 18 17.20 21.41 8.72
N ALA A 19 16.94 20.63 7.67
CA ALA A 19 17.45 20.90 6.32
C ALA A 19 16.83 22.17 5.69
N ALA A 20 15.55 22.45 5.98
CA ALA A 20 14.85 23.63 5.47
C ALA A 20 15.36 24.96 6.07
N ASP A 21 16.06 24.93 7.23
CA ASP A 21 16.65 26.10 7.89
C ASP A 21 18.08 26.44 7.38
N GLY A 22 18.51 25.84 6.26
CA GLY A 22 19.72 26.26 5.54
C GLY A 22 21.04 25.74 6.10
N LEU A 23 21.03 24.63 6.83
CA LEU A 23 22.25 23.87 7.14
C LEU A 23 22.61 22.97 5.95
N ASP A 24 23.33 23.56 5.00
CA ASP A 24 23.87 22.91 3.80
C ASP A 24 24.86 21.79 4.15
N THR A 25 24.49 20.52 3.88
CA THR A 25 25.26 19.41 3.24
C THR A 25 24.75 18.00 3.57
N ALA A 26 23.46 17.79 3.87
CA ALA A 26 23.00 16.42 4.11
C ALA A 26 22.90 15.67 2.77
N ASP A 27 23.71 14.62 2.61
CA ASP A 27 23.44 13.52 1.69
C ASP A 27 21.99 13.07 1.94
N ASP A 28 21.16 12.94 0.90
CA ASP A 28 19.73 12.59 1.07
C ASP A 28 19.55 11.26 1.84
N SER A 29 20.62 10.44 1.89
CA SER A 29 20.71 9.22 2.70
C SER A 29 20.61 9.45 4.21
N GLU A 30 20.91 10.65 4.71
CA GLU A 30 20.88 11.00 6.14
C GLU A 30 19.44 11.17 6.67
N PHE A 31 18.47 11.38 5.77
CA PHE A 31 17.05 11.52 6.11
C PHE A 31 16.25 10.22 5.97
N ILE A 32 16.82 9.19 5.33
CA ILE A 32 16.17 7.91 5.11
C ILE A 32 16.22 7.10 6.41
N MET A 33 15.07 6.92 7.06
CA MET A 33 14.94 6.05 8.21
C MET A 33 14.94 4.58 7.83
N ALA A 34 14.32 4.26 6.69
CA ALA A 34 14.21 2.89 6.20
C ALA A 34 13.99 2.86 4.69
N SER A 35 14.54 1.83 4.05
CA SER A 35 14.21 1.41 2.69
C SER A 35 13.58 0.02 2.78
N ILE A 36 12.29 -0.07 2.49
CA ILE A 36 11.50 -1.29 2.67
C ILE A 36 11.24 -1.90 1.31
N THR A 37 11.69 -3.14 1.10
CA THR A 37 11.34 -3.91 -0.10
C THR A 37 9.86 -4.25 -0.09
N VAL A 38 9.19 -4.00 -1.22
CA VAL A 38 7.77 -4.26 -1.45
C VAL A 38 7.58 -5.13 -2.70
N GLY A 39 6.37 -5.24 -3.24
CA GLY A 39 6.16 -5.84 -4.57
C GLY A 39 6.49 -4.87 -5.70
N ASN A 40 6.30 -5.30 -6.94
CA ASN A 40 6.59 -4.53 -8.15
C ASN A 40 5.46 -3.53 -8.49
N GLY A 41 5.84 -2.40 -9.05
CA GLY A 41 5.02 -1.24 -9.37
C GLY A 41 4.39 -0.55 -8.16
N PRO A 42 5.13 -0.06 -7.14
CA PRO A 42 4.56 0.62 -5.99
C PRO A 42 4.08 2.04 -6.38
N TYR A 43 2.94 2.14 -7.08
CA TYR A 43 2.43 3.42 -7.59
C TYR A 43 1.49 4.13 -6.61
N GLY A 44 0.78 3.38 -5.77
CA GLY A 44 -0.15 3.92 -4.78
C GLY A 44 0.25 3.56 -3.35
N LEU A 45 0.05 4.47 -2.40
CA LEU A 45 0.22 4.17 -0.98
C LEU A 45 -0.76 4.94 -0.10
N THR A 46 -1.09 4.37 1.05
CA THR A 46 -1.91 5.05 2.06
C THR A 46 -1.46 4.68 3.47
N LEU A 47 -1.52 5.65 4.39
CA LEU A 47 -1.07 5.51 5.77
C LEU A 47 -2.29 5.43 6.71
N ASP A 48 -2.38 4.33 7.44
CA ASP A 48 -3.22 4.19 8.63
C ASP A 48 -2.37 4.41 9.88
N ALA A 49 -2.16 5.68 10.21
CA ALA A 49 -1.34 6.08 11.37
C ALA A 49 -1.95 5.60 12.70
N ALA A 50 -3.28 5.43 12.79
CA ALA A 50 -3.94 4.98 14.01
C ALA A 50 -3.60 3.52 14.33
N ASN A 51 -3.34 2.70 13.31
CA ASN A 51 -3.02 1.28 13.46
C ASN A 51 -1.55 0.94 13.13
N ASN A 52 -0.70 1.95 12.89
CA ASN A 52 0.70 1.78 12.51
C ASN A 52 0.86 0.90 11.26
N ARG A 53 0.06 1.16 10.23
CA ARG A 53 0.09 0.43 8.97
C ARG A 53 0.27 1.35 7.80
N LEU A 54 1.18 1.00 6.91
CA LEU A 54 1.30 1.60 5.58
C LEU A 54 0.93 0.52 4.56
N TYR A 55 0.05 0.85 3.63
CA TYR A 55 -0.37 -0.02 2.55
C TYR A 55 0.19 0.51 1.24
N VAL A 56 0.74 -0.38 0.41
CA VAL A 56 1.34 -0.02 -0.88
C VAL A 56 0.72 -0.89 -1.95
N ALA A 57 0.15 -0.28 -2.98
CA ALA A 57 -0.37 -0.97 -4.14
C ALA A 57 0.80 -1.33 -5.04
N ASN A 58 1.05 -2.63 -5.20
CA ASN A 58 2.04 -3.16 -6.12
C ASN A 58 1.31 -3.45 -7.44
N THR A 59 1.24 -2.45 -8.30
CA THR A 59 0.41 -2.43 -9.51
C THR A 59 0.82 -3.50 -10.51
N ASP A 60 2.11 -3.83 -10.61
CA ASP A 60 2.58 -4.83 -11.58
C ASP A 60 2.52 -6.27 -11.03
N ASP A 61 2.23 -6.42 -9.73
CA ASP A 61 2.13 -7.70 -9.03
C ASP A 61 0.71 -8.04 -8.55
N ASP A 62 -0.28 -7.18 -8.84
CA ASP A 62 -1.69 -7.34 -8.41
C ASP A 62 -1.84 -7.63 -6.91
N THR A 63 -0.98 -7.01 -6.10
CA THR A 63 -0.93 -7.20 -4.65
C THR A 63 -0.90 -5.88 -3.89
N ILE A 64 -1.24 -5.94 -2.59
CA ILE A 64 -1.00 -4.85 -1.64
C ILE A 64 0.05 -5.29 -0.62
N SER A 65 1.18 -4.59 -0.55
CA SER A 65 2.14 -4.74 0.55
C SER A 65 1.57 -4.09 1.80
N VAL A 66 1.64 -4.80 2.93
CA VAL A 66 1.25 -4.30 4.26
C VAL A 66 2.51 -4.13 5.08
N ILE A 67 2.81 -2.89 5.47
CA ILE A 67 4.01 -2.51 6.22
C ILE A 67 3.61 -2.13 7.64
N ASP A 68 4.34 -2.66 8.62
CA ASP A 68 4.30 -2.19 10.01
C ASP A 68 5.29 -1.03 10.18
N THR A 69 4.76 0.16 10.49
CA THR A 69 5.54 1.39 10.58
C THR A 69 6.28 1.55 11.91
N LEU A 70 6.06 0.68 12.91
CA LEU A 70 6.84 0.70 14.15
C LEU A 70 8.19 0.02 13.98
N ILE A 71 8.24 -1.00 13.12
CA ILE A 71 9.45 -1.78 12.84
C ILE A 71 10.00 -1.55 11.44
N ASN A 72 9.32 -0.76 10.61
CA ASN A 72 9.67 -0.45 9.23
C ASN A 72 9.91 -1.71 8.40
N GLN A 73 8.97 -2.65 8.45
CA GLN A 73 9.04 -3.91 7.71
C GLN A 73 7.71 -4.22 7.04
N GLU A 74 7.80 -4.76 5.83
CA GLU A 74 6.68 -5.47 5.23
C GLU A 74 6.36 -6.72 6.05
N ILE A 75 5.13 -6.82 6.53
CA ILE A 75 4.66 -7.95 7.36
C ILE A 75 3.89 -8.98 6.54
N THR A 76 3.30 -8.58 5.41
CA THR A 76 2.64 -9.50 4.47
C THR A 76 2.32 -8.77 3.16
N ARG A 77 2.03 -9.56 2.11
CA ARG A 77 1.34 -9.10 0.90
C ARG A 77 -0.04 -9.73 0.83
N VAL A 78 -1.00 -8.97 0.34
CA VAL A 78 -2.34 -9.46 0.03
C VAL A 78 -2.46 -9.55 -1.48
N SER A 79 -2.66 -10.78 -1.99
CA SER A 79 -3.00 -11.00 -3.40
C SER A 79 -4.41 -10.51 -3.67
N LEU A 80 -4.59 -9.76 -4.75
CA LEU A 80 -5.89 -9.32 -5.23
C LEU A 80 -6.34 -10.09 -6.47
N ASP A 81 -5.60 -11.13 -6.87
CA ASP A 81 -5.96 -11.99 -7.98
C ASP A 81 -7.23 -12.80 -7.71
N ASP A 82 -8.01 -13.05 -8.76
CA ASP A 82 -9.26 -13.83 -8.75
C ASP A 82 -9.12 -15.21 -8.07
N ASP A 83 -7.94 -15.83 -8.18
CA ASP A 83 -7.67 -17.18 -7.67
C ASP A 83 -7.51 -17.20 -6.13
N ASP A 84 -7.06 -16.09 -5.55
CA ASP A 84 -6.79 -15.96 -4.11
C ASP A 84 -7.94 -15.29 -3.34
N ILE A 85 -8.80 -14.53 -4.05
CA ILE A 85 -10.01 -13.98 -3.47
C ILE A 85 -11.08 -15.07 -3.40
N ALA A 86 -11.74 -15.18 -2.24
CA ALA A 86 -12.82 -16.15 -2.05
C ALA A 86 -13.83 -16.09 -3.20
N SER A 87 -14.22 -17.28 -3.71
CA SER A 87 -15.04 -17.49 -4.91
C SER A 87 -16.37 -16.73 -4.98
N ALA A 88 -16.78 -16.07 -3.89
CA ALA A 88 -17.92 -15.17 -3.82
C ALA A 88 -17.76 -13.91 -4.70
N PHE A 89 -16.53 -13.43 -4.95
CA PHE A 89 -16.31 -12.15 -5.64
C PHE A 89 -16.11 -12.26 -7.15
N LYS A 90 -15.80 -13.45 -7.68
CA LYS A 90 -15.75 -13.82 -9.12
C LYS A 90 -14.85 -12.95 -10.03
N ARG A 91 -14.27 -11.87 -9.50
CA ARG A 91 -13.30 -10.94 -10.05
C ARG A 91 -12.53 -10.28 -8.89
N GLY A 92 -11.26 -10.02 -9.12
CA GLY A 92 -10.30 -9.39 -8.25
C GLY A 92 -9.86 -8.03 -8.80
N CYS A 93 -8.66 -7.60 -8.41
CA CYS A 93 -8.12 -6.29 -8.76
C CYS A 93 -6.89 -6.44 -9.65
N ASP A 94 -7.09 -6.22 -10.95
CA ASP A 94 -5.97 -6.07 -11.88
C ASP A 94 -5.47 -4.62 -11.81
N GLN A 95 -4.17 -4.47 -11.55
CA GLN A 95 -3.45 -3.22 -11.45
C GLN A 95 -4.02 -2.27 -10.39
N PRO A 96 -3.88 -2.59 -9.08
CA PRO A 96 -4.24 -1.65 -8.02
C PRO A 96 -3.37 -0.38 -8.18
N PHE A 97 -3.99 0.79 -8.33
CA PHE A 97 -3.27 2.02 -8.64
C PHE A 97 -3.28 3.04 -7.50
N ASP A 98 -4.43 3.25 -6.87
CA ASP A 98 -4.59 4.18 -5.75
C ASP A 98 -5.23 3.47 -4.55
N LEU A 99 -4.83 3.88 -3.36
CA LEU A 99 -5.29 3.32 -2.09
C LEU A 99 -5.82 4.42 -1.18
N THR A 100 -6.92 4.15 -0.49
CA THR A 100 -7.38 4.98 0.62
C THR A 100 -7.82 4.14 1.79
N VAL A 101 -7.62 4.64 3.01
CA VAL A 101 -8.07 3.98 4.23
C VAL A 101 -9.20 4.79 4.86
N ALA A 102 -10.27 4.09 5.25
CA ALA A 102 -11.34 4.68 6.05
C ALA A 102 -11.71 3.75 7.21
N THR A 103 -12.10 4.33 8.34
CA THR A 103 -12.50 3.56 9.53
C THR A 103 -14.00 3.67 9.73
N TYR A 104 -14.67 2.53 9.89
CA TYR A 104 -16.09 2.45 10.22
C TYR A 104 -16.30 1.56 11.44
N ASN A 105 -16.98 2.08 12.47
CA ASN A 105 -17.18 1.39 13.75
C ASN A 105 -15.89 0.79 14.35
N ASN A 106 -14.80 1.55 14.32
CA ASN A 106 -13.45 1.14 14.76
C ASN A 106 -12.83 -0.03 13.96
N VAL A 107 -13.34 -0.31 12.76
CA VAL A 107 -12.72 -1.26 11.82
C VAL A 107 -12.16 -0.48 10.64
N PRO A 108 -10.83 -0.51 10.41
CA PRO A 108 -10.23 0.08 9.22
C PRO A 108 -10.51 -0.78 7.98
N PHE A 109 -10.76 -0.10 6.86
CA PHE A 109 -10.93 -0.69 5.54
C PHE A 109 -10.02 0.02 4.55
N VAL A 110 -9.35 -0.74 3.70
CA VAL A 110 -8.53 -0.23 2.60
C VAL A 110 -9.33 -0.40 1.31
N PHE A 111 -9.49 0.69 0.58
CA PHE A 111 -10.13 0.74 -0.73
C PHE A 111 -9.03 0.85 -1.77
N ALA A 112 -9.03 -0.07 -2.74
CA ALA A 112 -8.11 -0.07 -3.85
C ALA A 112 -8.87 0.21 -5.15
N ALA A 113 -8.44 1.24 -5.88
CA ALA A 113 -8.91 1.50 -7.23
C ALA A 113 -8.10 0.65 -8.22
N CYS A 114 -8.78 -0.20 -8.98
CA CYS A 114 -8.16 -1.14 -9.91
C CYS A 114 -8.21 -0.58 -11.32
N PHE A 115 -7.05 -0.25 -11.88
CA PHE A 115 -6.98 0.48 -13.15
C PHE A 115 -7.40 -0.39 -14.34
N ALA A 116 -6.94 -1.64 -14.39
CA ALA A 116 -7.19 -2.51 -15.54
C ALA A 116 -8.56 -3.20 -15.48
N SER A 117 -9.00 -3.63 -14.29
CA SER A 117 -10.32 -4.24 -14.12
C SER A 117 -11.45 -3.19 -14.03
N HIS A 118 -11.12 -1.93 -13.76
CA HIS A 118 -12.06 -0.82 -13.53
C HIS A 118 -12.95 -0.99 -12.28
N ASP A 119 -12.60 -1.91 -11.39
CA ASP A 119 -13.36 -2.19 -10.17
C ASP A 119 -12.75 -1.46 -8.96
N VAL A 120 -13.49 -1.42 -7.85
CA VAL A 120 -12.96 -1.00 -6.54
C VAL A 120 -13.03 -2.18 -5.58
N VAL A 121 -11.88 -2.57 -5.03
CA VAL A 121 -11.81 -3.65 -4.03
C VAL A 121 -11.72 -3.06 -2.63
N VAL A 122 -12.42 -3.68 -1.67
CA VAL A 122 -12.38 -3.31 -0.26
C VAL A 122 -11.80 -4.45 0.55
N LEU A 123 -10.74 -4.14 1.29
CA LEU A 123 -10.10 -5.02 2.24
C LEU A 123 -10.49 -4.62 3.66
N ASN A 124 -10.79 -5.60 4.52
CA ASN A 124 -10.77 -5.37 5.95
C ASN A 124 -9.30 -5.32 6.41
N ALA A 125 -8.84 -4.18 6.94
CA ALA A 125 -7.43 -4.00 7.26
C ALA A 125 -6.95 -4.77 8.50
N GLN A 126 -7.86 -5.34 9.30
CA GLN A 126 -7.53 -6.19 10.45
C GLN A 126 -7.35 -7.65 10.04
N THR A 127 -8.25 -8.16 9.20
CA THR A 127 -8.20 -9.55 8.74
C THR A 127 -7.41 -9.73 7.46
N LEU A 128 -7.15 -8.63 6.74
CA LEU A 128 -6.53 -8.59 5.42
C LEU A 128 -7.28 -9.40 4.35
N ALA A 129 -8.56 -9.64 4.59
CA ALA A 129 -9.43 -10.30 3.63
C ALA A 129 -10.14 -9.25 2.75
N VAL A 130 -10.27 -9.58 1.47
CA VAL A 130 -11.20 -8.88 0.57
C VAL A 130 -12.62 -9.17 1.05
N VAL A 131 -13.37 -8.10 1.33
CA VAL A 131 -14.74 -8.18 1.84
C VAL A 131 -15.78 -7.69 0.85
N GLU A 132 -15.36 -6.92 -0.16
CA GLU A 132 -16.25 -6.40 -1.19
C GLU A 132 -15.47 -6.07 -2.46
N VAL A 133 -16.12 -6.25 -3.61
CA VAL A 133 -15.65 -5.78 -4.92
C VAL A 133 -16.81 -5.05 -5.57
N PHE A 134 -16.63 -3.76 -5.83
CA PHE A 134 -17.60 -2.91 -6.50
C PHE A 134 -17.28 -2.87 -7.99
N PRO A 135 -18.05 -3.56 -8.83
CA PRO A 135 -17.79 -3.55 -10.24
C PRO A 135 -18.21 -2.22 -10.86
N ASN A 136 -17.43 -1.70 -11.81
CA ASN A 136 -17.91 -0.65 -12.69
C ASN A 136 -18.79 -1.28 -13.78
N THR A 137 -20.01 -1.69 -13.42
CA THR A 137 -21.03 -2.00 -14.41
C THR A 137 -21.57 -0.69 -14.95
N GLU A 138 -21.29 -0.40 -16.23
CA GLU A 138 -22.12 0.56 -16.96
C GLU A 138 -23.59 0.13 -16.79
N LEU A 139 -24.41 1.04 -16.26
CA LEU A 139 -25.87 0.90 -16.21
C LEU A 139 -26.47 0.92 -17.61
#